data_AF-A0A8C4TKN7-F1
#
_entry.id   AF-A0A8C4TKN7-F1
#
_cell.length_a   1.000
_cell.length_b   1.000
_cell.length_c   1.000
_cell.angle_alpha   90.00
_cell.angle_beta   90.00
_cell.angle_gamma   90.00
#
_symmetry.space_group_name_H-M   'P 1'
#
loop_
_entity.id
_entity.type
_entity.pdbx_description
1 polymer ?
#
loop_
_entity_poly.entity_id
_entity_poly.type
_entity_poly.pdbx_seq_one_letter_code
_entity_poly.pdbx_strand_id
1 'polypeptide(L)'
;IFCFCSCCFTDKLGIVPDKVWEKIQECEVDVVLSPDTAHSDISVDNDAAQVRFTGDTKGPNTWCCVTGSDWLKARQDHYWEVEVAGKGSWAIGLASESIKDEQLIAECPTNELWIIRLCRGKKLAAISRTYVKEYQLKPNKVGFHWEGNCLRVYDKEKKQLIHKFDIEYSEHLYPVFSPGSHDRGPLIIKIKNTETENLKQKFGIALKLNTKYPNIINVDNQQIRLTGKEQVPGDLWPCVLANNKLTSEKAYWEVEVGEKSSWALGVVADTKEVKMSISDEPEEGFWIIKVQAEKIHAVYSSGSVRILRKPRKVGVFVDFVEQELSFYDIEKKYLIHRFHIKSSEKLYPIFSPGVQDKGPLIII
;
A
#
# COMPACT_ATOMS: atom_id res chain seq x y z
N ILE A 1 -20.15 -17.01 31.02
CA ILE A 1 -19.02 -16.58 30.15
C ILE A 1 -19.54 -15.37 29.38
N PHE A 2 -19.25 -14.16 29.86
CA PHE A 2 -19.73 -12.91 29.24
C PHE A 2 -18.86 -12.59 28.04
N CYS A 3 -19.48 -12.44 26.87
CA CYS A 3 -18.83 -11.97 25.65
C CYS A 3 -18.59 -10.46 25.79
N PHE A 4 -17.35 -10.04 26.05
CA PHE A 4 -16.96 -8.65 26.12
C PHE A 4 -16.87 -8.07 24.70
N CYS A 5 -17.96 -7.49 24.21
CA CYS A 5 -17.94 -6.67 23.00
C CYS A 5 -17.22 -5.35 23.33
N SER A 6 -16.16 -5.01 22.59
CA SER A 6 -15.37 -3.76 22.65
C SER A 6 -16.23 -2.49 22.55
N CYS A 7 -17.45 -2.60 22.00
CA CYS A 7 -18.34 -1.50 21.68
C CYS A 7 -18.87 -0.68 22.88
N CYS A 8 -18.90 -1.19 24.11
CA CYS A 8 -19.60 -0.49 25.20
C CYS A 8 -18.73 0.43 26.08
N PHE A 9 -17.40 0.43 25.95
CA PHE A 9 -16.53 1.19 26.86
C PHE A 9 -16.11 2.58 26.34
N THR A 10 -16.27 2.88 25.06
CA THR A 10 -15.72 4.10 24.45
C THR A 10 -16.66 5.31 24.43
N ASP A 11 -17.92 5.15 24.87
CA ASP A 11 -18.96 6.16 24.65
C ASP A 11 -19.12 7.19 25.79
N LYS A 12 -18.31 7.13 26.84
CA LYS A 12 -18.32 8.13 27.93
C LYS A 12 -16.95 8.78 28.13
N LEU A 13 -16.83 10.01 27.62
CA LEU A 13 -15.81 11.01 27.98
C LEU A 13 -14.34 10.58 27.85
N GLY A 14 -13.91 10.49 26.60
CA GLY A 14 -12.83 11.37 26.13
C GLY A 14 -11.39 10.91 26.33
N ILE A 15 -11.07 9.84 27.05
CA ILE A 15 -9.73 9.23 27.06
C ILE A 15 -9.88 7.71 26.99
N VAL A 16 -9.16 7.08 26.08
CA VAL A 16 -9.16 5.64 25.84
C VAL A 16 -8.18 4.98 26.83
N PRO A 17 -8.64 4.01 27.64
CA PRO A 17 -7.76 3.28 28.55
C PRO A 17 -6.61 2.58 27.82
N ASP A 18 -5.43 2.48 28.44
CA ASP A 18 -4.23 1.91 27.80
C ASP A 18 -4.44 0.52 27.20
N LYS A 19 -5.09 -0.39 27.94
CA LYS A 19 -5.40 -1.74 27.46
C LYS A 19 -6.31 -1.76 26.22
N VAL A 20 -7.17 -0.76 26.07
CA VAL A 20 -8.04 -0.63 24.88
C VAL A 20 -7.24 -0.03 23.74
N TRP A 21 -6.38 0.95 24.04
CA TRP A 21 -5.49 1.57 23.07
C TRP A 21 -4.51 0.56 22.46
N GLU A 22 -3.90 -0.30 23.28
CA GLU A 22 -3.01 -1.38 22.83
C GLU A 22 -3.71 -2.28 21.81
N LYS A 23 -4.96 -2.68 22.07
CA LYS A 23 -5.75 -3.48 21.13
C LYS A 23 -6.04 -2.76 19.82
N ILE A 24 -6.34 -1.46 19.86
CA ILE A 24 -6.54 -0.67 18.64
C ILE A 24 -5.25 -0.65 17.81
N GLN A 25 -4.09 -0.57 18.45
CA GLN A 25 -2.79 -0.56 17.78
C GLN A 25 -2.38 -1.94 17.22
N GLU A 26 -2.95 -3.04 17.73
CA GLU A 26 -2.74 -4.38 17.13
C GLU A 26 -3.28 -4.43 15.68
N CYS A 27 -4.32 -3.64 15.38
CA CYS A 27 -4.94 -3.51 14.07
C CYS A 27 -4.25 -2.46 13.16
N GLU A 28 -3.04 -1.99 13.51
CA GLU A 28 -2.33 -0.98 12.73
C GLU A 28 -1.92 -1.49 11.35
N VAL A 29 -2.29 -0.73 10.31
CA VAL A 29 -2.03 -1.01 8.89
C VAL A 29 -1.15 0.06 8.24
N ASP A 30 -0.41 -0.35 7.21
CA ASP A 30 0.34 0.58 6.36
C ASP A 30 -0.56 1.21 5.31
N VAL A 31 -0.65 2.53 5.34
CA VAL A 31 -1.33 3.28 4.28
C VAL A 31 -0.29 3.84 3.32
N VAL A 32 -0.29 3.30 2.10
CA VAL A 32 0.55 3.76 0.99
C VAL A 32 -0.27 4.70 0.12
N LEU A 33 0.23 5.92 -0.11
CA LEU A 33 -0.42 6.89 -0.99
C LEU A 33 -0.32 6.48 -2.47
N SER A 34 -1.38 6.73 -3.25
CA SER A 34 -1.45 6.49 -4.70
C SER A 34 -1.16 7.77 -5.49
N PRO A 35 0.04 7.96 -6.07
CA PRO A 35 0.36 9.16 -6.85
C PRO A 35 -0.56 9.38 -8.05
N ASP A 36 -1.18 8.32 -8.58
CA ASP A 36 -2.06 8.40 -9.76
C ASP A 36 -3.40 9.06 -9.43
N THR A 37 -3.81 9.03 -8.16
CA THR A 37 -5.02 9.71 -7.65
C THR A 37 -4.74 11.14 -7.19
N ALA A 38 -3.47 11.54 -7.11
CA ALA A 38 -3.09 12.83 -6.57
C ALA A 38 -3.48 13.97 -7.52
N HIS A 39 -4.06 15.03 -6.95
CA HIS A 39 -4.19 16.31 -7.65
C HIS A 39 -2.83 16.81 -8.16
N SER A 40 -2.79 17.55 -9.28
CA SER A 40 -1.56 18.10 -9.87
C SER A 40 -0.75 19.00 -8.92
N ASP A 41 -1.43 19.63 -7.96
CA ASP A 41 -0.84 20.50 -6.94
C ASP A 41 -0.43 19.76 -5.66
N ILE A 42 -0.45 18.43 -5.69
CA ILE A 42 0.05 17.58 -4.61
C ILE A 42 1.36 16.93 -5.02
N SER A 43 2.31 16.95 -4.10
CA SER A 43 3.50 16.10 -4.14
C SER A 43 3.42 15.05 -3.03
N VAL A 44 3.54 13.80 -3.44
CA VAL A 44 3.78 12.65 -2.57
C VAL A 44 5.29 12.41 -2.49
N ASP A 45 5.82 12.21 -1.29
CA ASP A 45 7.24 11.93 -1.10
C ASP A 45 7.61 10.49 -1.45
N ASN A 46 8.91 10.21 -1.53
CA ASN A 46 9.39 8.97 -2.15
C ASN A 46 8.92 7.68 -1.49
N ASP A 47 8.62 7.73 -0.20
CA ASP A 47 8.20 6.58 0.58
C ASP A 47 6.66 6.49 0.65
N ALA A 48 5.96 7.34 -0.11
CA ALA A 48 4.50 7.48 -0.12
C ALA A 48 3.90 7.72 1.28
N ALA A 49 4.72 8.27 2.18
CA ALA A 49 4.41 8.51 3.58
C ALA A 49 4.09 9.97 3.86
N GLN A 50 4.44 10.88 2.96
CA GLN A 50 4.25 12.30 3.14
C GLN A 50 3.56 12.92 1.95
N VAL A 51 2.60 13.80 2.24
CA VAL A 51 1.89 14.57 1.22
C VAL A 51 2.04 16.06 1.48
N ARG A 52 2.41 16.82 0.46
CA ARG A 52 2.62 18.27 0.48
C ARG A 52 1.79 18.95 -0.61
N PHE A 53 1.36 20.17 -0.33
CA PHE A 53 0.82 21.06 -1.35
C PHE A 53 1.95 21.81 -2.06
N THR A 54 1.99 21.72 -3.38
CA THR A 54 2.99 22.35 -4.25
C THR A 54 2.42 23.40 -5.19
N GLY A 55 1.09 23.57 -5.22
CA GLY A 55 0.43 24.56 -6.06
C GLY A 55 0.79 26.01 -5.71
N ASP A 56 0.65 26.88 -6.71
CA ASP A 56 0.97 28.31 -6.58
C ASP A 56 -0.19 29.12 -6.01
N THR A 57 -1.44 28.66 -6.19
CA THR A 57 -2.63 29.40 -5.76
C THR A 57 -3.11 28.92 -4.39
N LYS A 58 -2.97 29.80 -3.38
CA LYS A 58 -3.59 29.61 -2.07
C LYS A 58 -5.06 30.02 -2.12
N GLY A 59 -5.91 29.17 -2.70
CA GLY A 59 -7.35 29.40 -2.80
C GLY A 59 -8.10 29.08 -1.50
N PRO A 60 -9.22 29.76 -1.18
CA PRO A 60 -9.92 29.61 0.10
C PRO A 60 -10.41 28.19 0.44
N ASN A 61 -10.76 27.36 -0.55
CA ASN A 61 -11.58 26.17 -0.33
C ASN A 61 -11.23 24.96 -1.23
N THR A 62 -10.06 24.97 -1.87
CA THR A 62 -9.65 23.86 -2.73
C THR A 62 -8.86 22.85 -1.90
N TRP A 63 -9.49 21.74 -1.54
CA TRP A 63 -8.87 20.64 -0.82
C TRP A 63 -8.32 19.61 -1.81
N CYS A 64 -7.24 19.96 -2.49
CA CYS A 64 -6.49 19.00 -3.30
C CYS A 64 -6.19 17.77 -2.44
N CYS A 65 -6.49 16.58 -2.95
CA CYS A 65 -6.29 15.33 -2.23
C CYS A 65 -5.58 14.25 -3.04
N VAL A 66 -5.21 13.21 -2.32
CA VAL A 66 -4.67 11.95 -2.78
C VAL A 66 -5.27 10.85 -1.92
N THR A 67 -5.52 9.67 -2.49
CA THR A 67 -6.04 8.51 -1.76
C THR A 67 -4.95 7.45 -1.58
N GLY A 68 -5.21 6.48 -0.70
CA GLY A 68 -4.38 5.27 -0.59
C GLY A 68 -4.43 4.43 -1.87
N SER A 69 -3.37 3.66 -2.14
CA SER A 69 -3.30 2.76 -3.30
C SER A 69 -4.23 1.56 -3.18
N ASP A 70 -4.47 1.09 -1.97
CA ASP A 70 -5.39 0.01 -1.66
C ASP A 70 -6.56 0.50 -0.79
N TRP A 71 -7.65 -0.27 -0.82
CA TRP A 71 -8.78 -0.10 0.09
C TRP A 71 -8.54 -0.87 1.39
N LEU A 72 -9.19 -0.41 2.45
CA LEU A 72 -9.29 -1.12 3.70
C LEU A 72 -10.39 -2.20 3.59
N LYS A 73 -10.15 -3.40 4.13
CA LYS A 73 -11.08 -4.54 4.06
C LYS A 73 -12.20 -4.40 5.11
N ALA A 74 -13.47 -4.24 4.70
CA ALA A 74 -14.61 -4.02 5.62
C ALA A 74 -14.83 -5.10 6.71
N ARG A 75 -14.27 -6.31 6.54
CA ARG A 75 -14.37 -7.42 7.49
C ARG A 75 -13.21 -7.48 8.51
N GLN A 76 -12.31 -6.51 8.47
CA GLN A 76 -11.15 -6.41 9.36
C GLN A 76 -11.13 -5.05 10.03
N ASP A 77 -10.51 -5.00 11.20
CA ASP A 77 -10.28 -3.75 11.92
C ASP A 77 -9.01 -3.11 11.38
N HIS A 78 -9.06 -1.80 11.14
CA HIS A 78 -7.93 -1.05 10.59
C HIS A 78 -7.62 0.16 11.45
N TYR A 79 -6.35 0.36 11.75
CA TYR A 79 -5.86 1.54 12.45
C TYR A 79 -4.70 2.20 11.70
N TRP A 80 -4.72 3.53 11.57
CA TRP A 80 -3.58 4.28 11.04
C TRP A 80 -3.43 5.65 11.70
N GLU A 81 -2.22 6.20 11.65
CA GLU A 81 -1.87 7.46 12.30
C GLU A 81 -1.32 8.48 11.30
N VAL A 82 -1.69 9.74 11.48
CA VAL A 82 -1.19 10.87 10.68
C VAL A 82 -0.69 11.99 11.60
N GLU A 83 0.54 12.41 11.39
CA GLU A 83 1.13 13.59 12.01
C GLU A 83 0.74 14.84 11.23
N VAL A 84 0.15 15.78 11.96
CA VAL A 84 -0.39 17.04 11.45
C VAL A 84 0.18 18.26 12.19
N ALA A 85 1.20 18.03 13.01
CA ALA A 85 1.85 19.05 13.84
C ALA A 85 2.32 20.24 12.99
N GLY A 86 2.05 21.46 13.47
CA GLY A 86 2.45 22.69 12.78
C GLY A 86 1.64 23.04 11.52
N LYS A 87 0.68 22.21 11.09
CA LYS A 87 -0.19 22.53 9.97
C LYS A 87 -1.39 23.38 10.38
N GLY A 88 -1.67 24.41 9.58
CA GLY A 88 -2.84 25.27 9.69
C GLY A 88 -4.02 24.78 8.87
N SER A 89 -3.82 24.02 7.80
CA SER A 89 -4.94 23.41 7.07
C SER A 89 -4.65 21.97 6.69
N TRP A 90 -5.65 21.10 6.82
CA TRP A 90 -5.60 19.72 6.34
C TRP A 90 -7.00 19.09 6.42
N ALA A 91 -7.23 18.04 5.63
CA ALA A 91 -8.42 17.19 5.71
C ALA A 91 -8.01 15.72 5.52
N ILE A 92 -8.49 14.83 6.39
CA ILE A 92 -8.12 13.40 6.39
C ILE A 92 -9.35 12.57 6.73
N GLY A 93 -9.53 11.42 6.10
CA GLY A 93 -10.63 10.52 6.41
C GLY A 93 -10.70 9.28 5.53
N LEU A 94 -11.93 8.83 5.26
CA LEU A 94 -12.22 7.75 4.32
C LEU A 94 -13.11 8.23 3.17
N ALA A 95 -12.88 7.65 1.99
CA ALA A 95 -13.66 7.83 0.76
C ALA A 95 -14.17 6.47 0.25
N SER A 96 -15.36 6.42 -0.35
CA SER A 96 -15.82 5.21 -1.04
C SER A 96 -15.06 4.98 -2.34
N GLU A 97 -15.17 3.77 -2.89
CA GLU A 97 -14.58 3.41 -4.18
C GLU A 97 -15.04 4.29 -5.35
N SER A 98 -16.28 4.78 -5.35
CA SER A 98 -16.86 5.55 -6.46
C SER A 98 -16.18 6.91 -6.68
N ILE A 99 -15.60 7.47 -5.61
CA ILE A 99 -14.97 8.79 -5.59
C ILE A 99 -13.48 8.71 -5.25
N LYS A 100 -12.88 7.50 -5.24
CA LYS A 100 -11.48 7.30 -4.85
C LYS A 100 -10.47 8.03 -5.74
N ASP A 101 -10.88 8.30 -6.98
CA ASP A 101 -10.07 8.99 -7.99
C ASP A 101 -10.39 10.50 -8.07
N GLU A 102 -11.30 11.01 -7.22
CA GLU A 102 -11.54 12.45 -7.10
C GLU A 102 -10.31 13.15 -6.51
N GLN A 103 -9.83 14.17 -7.21
CA GLN A 103 -8.63 14.92 -6.83
C GLN A 103 -8.92 16.11 -5.91
N LEU A 104 -10.20 16.36 -5.60
CA LEU A 104 -10.66 17.48 -4.81
C LEU A 104 -11.69 17.01 -3.78
N ILE A 105 -11.48 17.33 -2.50
CA ILE A 105 -12.50 17.14 -1.48
C ILE A 105 -13.48 18.31 -1.54
N ALA A 106 -14.75 18.00 -1.82
CA ALA A 106 -15.83 19.00 -1.84
C ALA A 106 -16.02 19.67 -0.47
N GLU A 107 -16.40 20.96 -0.47
CA GLU A 107 -16.70 21.70 0.77
C GLU A 107 -17.81 21.06 1.60
N CYS A 108 -18.81 20.54 0.89
CA CYS A 108 -19.93 19.73 1.38
C CYS A 108 -19.77 18.32 0.79
N PRO A 109 -19.11 17.40 1.51
CA PRO A 109 -18.87 16.05 1.02
C PRO A 109 -20.18 15.29 0.74
N THR A 110 -20.15 14.33 -0.18
CA THR A 110 -21.24 13.37 -0.42
C THR A 110 -21.40 12.42 0.77
N ASN A 111 -22.36 11.48 0.70
CA ASN A 111 -22.49 10.41 1.71
C ASN A 111 -21.31 9.43 1.69
N GLU A 112 -20.34 9.65 0.81
CA GLU A 112 -19.25 8.73 0.51
C GLU A 112 -17.91 9.23 1.04
N LEU A 113 -17.90 10.34 1.78
CA LEU A 113 -16.74 10.95 2.41
C LEU A 113 -17.00 11.18 3.90
N TRP A 114 -16.08 10.68 4.73
CA TRP A 114 -16.10 10.86 6.18
C TRP A 114 -14.77 11.43 6.64
N ILE A 115 -14.73 12.76 6.85
CA ILE A 115 -13.47 13.49 7.01
C ILE A 115 -13.43 14.32 8.29
N ILE A 116 -12.24 14.42 8.87
CA ILE A 116 -11.89 15.46 9.84
C ILE A 116 -11.01 16.48 9.14
N ARG A 117 -11.34 17.76 9.25
CA ARG A 117 -10.54 18.86 8.69
C ARG A 117 -10.22 19.95 9.69
N LEU A 118 -9.02 20.51 9.59
CA LEU A 118 -8.63 21.76 10.24
C LEU A 118 -8.58 22.85 9.17
N CYS A 119 -9.28 23.96 9.40
CA CYS A 119 -9.28 25.10 8.47
C CYS A 119 -8.55 26.30 9.08
N ARG A 120 -7.45 26.73 8.44
CA ARG A 120 -6.68 27.94 8.77
C ARG A 120 -6.28 28.06 10.25
N GLY A 121 -6.04 26.93 10.90
CA GLY A 121 -5.63 26.82 12.30
C GLY A 121 -6.71 27.25 13.27
N LYS A 122 -7.96 27.45 12.83
CA LYS A 122 -9.04 27.98 13.66
C LYS A 122 -9.89 26.88 14.27
N LYS A 123 -10.54 26.08 13.43
CA LYS A 123 -11.52 25.09 13.87
C LYS A 123 -11.26 23.74 13.26
N LEU A 124 -11.28 22.72 14.12
CA LEU A 124 -11.34 21.32 13.70
C LEU A 124 -12.81 20.96 13.50
N ALA A 125 -13.14 20.29 12.40
CA ALA A 125 -14.51 19.88 12.10
C ALA A 125 -14.56 18.44 11.60
N ALA A 126 -15.53 17.68 12.10
CA ALA A 126 -15.97 16.42 11.51
C ALA A 126 -17.06 16.69 10.48
N ILE A 127 -16.94 16.11 9.30
CA ILE A 127 -17.80 16.41 8.16
C ILE A 127 -18.19 15.14 7.42
N SER A 128 -19.50 15.03 7.17
CA SER A 128 -20.12 14.17 6.17
C SER A 128 -21.30 14.95 5.55
N ARG A 129 -22.00 14.40 4.55
CA ARG A 129 -23.09 15.09 3.83
C ARG A 129 -24.12 15.78 4.72
N THR A 130 -24.53 15.11 5.79
CA THR A 130 -25.65 15.54 6.64
C THR A 130 -25.18 16.22 7.93
N TYR A 131 -23.87 16.32 8.14
CA TYR A 131 -23.33 16.60 9.45
C TYR A 131 -22.03 17.39 9.39
N VAL A 132 -22.00 18.52 10.11
CA VAL A 132 -20.77 19.25 10.44
C VAL A 132 -20.76 19.44 11.95
N LYS A 133 -19.71 18.97 12.63
CA LYS A 133 -19.49 19.26 14.06
C LYS A 133 -18.09 19.81 14.28
N GLU A 134 -18.06 20.97 14.93
CA GLU A 134 -16.82 21.67 15.25
C GLU A 134 -16.30 21.32 16.65
N TYR A 135 -14.98 21.35 16.80
CA TYR A 135 -14.26 21.08 18.03
C TYR A 135 -13.24 22.19 18.32
N GLN A 136 -13.01 22.45 19.60
CA GLN A 136 -11.94 23.33 20.10
C GLN A 136 -10.66 22.53 20.39
N LEU A 137 -10.32 21.60 19.50
CA LEU A 137 -9.15 20.73 19.61
C LEU A 137 -8.20 20.99 18.45
N LYS A 138 -6.89 20.83 18.70
CA LYS A 138 -5.84 20.91 17.68
C LYS A 138 -4.82 19.80 17.95
N PRO A 139 -5.10 18.56 17.50
CA PRO A 139 -4.19 17.44 17.71
C PRO A 139 -2.91 17.65 16.89
N ASN A 140 -1.76 17.22 17.40
CA ASN A 140 -0.52 17.11 16.61
C ASN A 140 -0.46 15.80 15.82
N LYS A 141 -1.16 14.77 16.31
CA LYS A 141 -1.25 13.45 15.67
C LYS A 141 -2.67 12.92 15.79
N VAL A 142 -3.21 12.45 14.68
CA VAL A 142 -4.58 11.95 14.56
C VAL A 142 -4.54 10.46 14.27
N GLY A 143 -5.26 9.67 15.05
CA GLY A 143 -5.43 8.24 14.81
C GLY A 143 -6.83 7.95 14.27
N PHE A 144 -6.92 7.05 13.30
CA PHE A 144 -8.18 6.61 12.70
C PHE A 144 -8.34 5.11 12.94
N HIS A 145 -9.45 4.69 13.53
CA HIS A 145 -9.80 3.30 13.75
C HIS A 145 -11.12 2.99 13.06
N TRP A 146 -11.09 2.10 12.08
CA TRP A 146 -12.28 1.63 11.38
C TRP A 146 -12.59 0.19 11.79
N GLU A 147 -13.76 -0.03 12.38
CA GLU A 147 -14.26 -1.31 12.88
C GLU A 147 -15.73 -1.42 12.48
N GLY A 148 -16.06 -2.41 11.63
CA GLY A 148 -17.40 -2.60 11.07
C GLY A 148 -17.90 -1.34 10.35
N ASN A 149 -19.03 -0.77 10.80
CA ASN A 149 -19.62 0.43 10.21
C ASN A 149 -19.20 1.72 10.92
N CYS A 150 -18.11 1.70 11.68
CA CYS A 150 -17.76 2.81 12.56
C CYS A 150 -16.32 3.27 12.34
N LEU A 151 -16.16 4.53 11.90
CA LEU A 151 -14.86 5.20 11.89
C LEU A 151 -14.74 6.10 13.12
N ARG A 152 -13.80 5.78 13.99
CA ARG A 152 -13.46 6.55 15.19
C ARG A 152 -12.16 7.32 14.95
N VAL A 153 -12.17 8.61 15.29
CA VAL A 153 -11.02 9.50 15.14
C VAL A 153 -10.55 9.98 16.50
N TYR A 154 -9.24 9.90 16.74
CA TYR A 154 -8.62 10.18 18.03
C TYR A 154 -7.54 11.25 17.94
N ASP A 155 -7.43 12.06 19.00
CA ASP A 155 -6.19 12.77 19.35
C ASP A 155 -5.26 11.70 19.92
N LYS A 156 -4.28 11.28 19.12
CA LYS A 156 -3.40 10.15 19.42
C LYS A 156 -2.55 10.42 20.66
N GLU A 157 -2.07 11.64 20.83
CA GLU A 157 -1.20 11.99 21.95
C GLU A 157 -1.94 11.92 23.29
N LYS A 158 -3.20 12.37 23.29
CA LYS A 158 -4.06 12.34 24.48
C LYS A 158 -4.85 11.05 24.62
N LYS A 159 -4.74 10.12 23.65
CA LYS A 159 -5.60 8.93 23.50
C LYS A 159 -7.08 9.31 23.61
N GLN A 160 -7.48 10.44 23.03
CA GLN A 160 -8.80 11.02 23.23
C GLN A 160 -9.67 10.83 22.00
N LEU A 161 -10.87 10.26 22.15
CA LEU A 161 -11.85 10.23 21.06
C LEU A 161 -12.27 11.66 20.69
N ILE A 162 -12.02 12.04 19.45
CA ILE A 162 -12.46 13.32 18.86
C ILE A 162 -13.88 13.14 18.31
N HIS A 163 -14.06 12.15 17.43
CA HIS A 163 -15.34 11.94 16.75
C HIS A 163 -15.56 10.48 16.36
N LYS A 164 -16.82 10.16 16.10
CA LYS A 164 -17.30 8.87 15.62
C LYS A 164 -18.21 9.13 14.43
N PHE A 165 -17.87 8.57 13.27
CA PHE A 165 -18.73 8.50 12.10
C PHE A 165 -19.42 7.13 12.07
N ASP A 166 -20.71 7.15 11.74
CA ASP A 166 -21.44 5.96 11.32
C ASP A 166 -21.42 5.93 9.79
N ILE A 167 -20.88 4.84 9.25
CA ILE A 167 -20.64 4.63 7.82
C ILE A 167 -21.75 3.72 7.28
N GLU A 168 -22.47 4.20 6.27
CA GLU A 168 -23.37 3.36 5.49
C GLU A 168 -22.53 2.34 4.72
N TYR A 169 -22.79 1.05 4.95
CA TYR A 169 -21.91 -0.06 4.55
C TYR A 169 -21.35 0.09 3.13
N SER A 170 -20.02 0.13 3.03
CA SER A 170 -19.25 0.18 1.79
C SER A 170 -18.19 -0.92 1.84
N GLU A 171 -18.10 -1.74 0.80
CA GLU A 171 -17.18 -2.88 0.77
C GLU A 171 -15.72 -2.43 0.70
N HIS A 172 -15.45 -1.30 0.04
CA HIS A 172 -14.12 -0.77 -0.22
C HIS A 172 -14.05 0.72 0.17
N LEU A 173 -13.27 1.01 1.21
CA LEU A 173 -12.99 2.38 1.65
C LEU A 173 -11.51 2.70 1.50
N TYR A 174 -11.23 3.88 0.97
CA TYR A 174 -9.88 4.37 0.73
C TYR A 174 -9.54 5.49 1.71
N PRO A 175 -8.40 5.43 2.41
CA PRO A 175 -7.89 6.58 3.15
C PRO A 175 -7.66 7.76 2.20
N VAL A 176 -8.16 8.94 2.58
CA VAL A 176 -8.03 10.17 1.79
C VAL A 176 -7.28 11.24 2.58
N PHE A 177 -6.38 11.95 1.91
CA PHE A 177 -5.48 12.93 2.52
C PHE A 177 -5.42 14.21 1.71
N SER A 178 -5.65 15.34 2.38
CA SER A 178 -5.43 16.67 1.83
C SER A 178 -4.51 17.45 2.78
N PRO A 179 -3.30 17.86 2.32
CA PRO A 179 -2.40 18.67 3.13
C PRO A 179 -2.86 20.13 3.28
N GLY A 180 -3.96 20.53 2.63
CA GLY A 180 -4.42 21.91 2.58
C GLY A 180 -3.45 22.86 1.85
N SER A 181 -3.96 23.99 1.37
CA SER A 181 -3.17 24.97 0.60
C SER A 181 -2.52 26.08 1.44
N HIS A 182 -2.78 26.10 2.75
CA HIS A 182 -2.41 27.24 3.60
C HIS A 182 -0.93 27.24 3.98
N ASP A 183 -0.41 26.07 4.31
CA ASP A 183 0.97 25.83 4.69
C ASP A 183 1.60 24.78 3.76
N ARG A 184 2.93 24.86 3.59
CA ARG A 184 3.70 23.96 2.72
C ARG A 184 4.26 22.73 3.46
N GLY A 185 3.91 22.59 4.75
CA GLY A 185 4.36 21.47 5.56
C GLY A 185 3.71 20.15 5.13
N PRO A 186 4.40 19.01 5.25
CA PRO A 186 3.81 17.71 4.92
C PRO A 186 2.77 17.28 5.95
N LEU A 187 1.75 16.55 5.52
CA LEU A 187 1.18 15.51 6.38
C LEU A 187 2.15 14.33 6.37
N ILE A 188 2.38 13.70 7.53
CA ILE A 188 3.25 12.52 7.64
C ILE A 188 2.39 11.35 8.12
N ILE A 189 2.18 10.38 7.24
CA ILE A 189 1.47 9.13 7.49
C ILE A 189 2.49 8.17 8.09
N LYS A 190 2.14 7.59 9.24
CA LYS A 190 3.01 6.61 9.88
C LYS A 190 2.99 5.32 9.07
N ILE A 191 4.18 4.84 8.71
CA ILE A 191 4.40 3.50 8.15
C ILE A 191 4.95 2.62 9.27
N LYS A 192 4.32 1.48 9.47
CA LYS A 192 4.70 0.41 10.38
C LYS A 192 5.87 -0.36 9.79
N ASN A 193 7.07 0.13 10.08
CA ASN A 193 8.37 -0.45 9.68
C ASN A 193 8.70 -1.88 10.20
N THR A 194 7.71 -2.66 10.65
CA THR A 194 7.88 -3.94 11.36
C THR A 194 7.39 -5.20 10.63
N GLU A 195 6.78 -5.10 9.45
CA GLU A 195 6.27 -6.32 8.78
C GLU A 195 7.38 -7.13 8.11
N THR A 196 8.27 -6.52 7.32
CA THR A 196 9.20 -7.28 6.47
C THR A 196 10.20 -8.16 7.25
N GLU A 197 10.80 -7.63 8.32
CA GLU A 197 11.75 -8.39 9.16
C GLU A 197 11.06 -9.58 9.86
N ASN A 198 9.83 -9.39 10.34
CA ASN A 198 9.03 -10.45 10.95
C ASN A 198 8.58 -11.49 9.92
N LEU A 199 8.20 -11.08 8.72
CA LEU A 199 7.81 -11.98 7.62
C LEU A 199 8.96 -12.90 7.24
N LYS A 200 10.19 -12.36 7.11
CA LYS A 200 11.37 -13.16 6.82
C LYS A 200 11.64 -14.23 7.87
N GLN A 201 11.58 -13.85 9.15
CA GLN A 201 11.83 -14.78 10.24
C GLN A 201 10.75 -15.88 10.33
N LYS A 202 9.49 -15.53 10.07
CA LYS A 202 8.35 -16.43 10.28
C LYS A 202 8.00 -17.29 9.06
N PHE A 203 8.18 -16.76 7.86
CA PHE A 203 7.70 -17.36 6.61
C PHE A 203 8.78 -17.46 5.52
N GLY A 204 10.04 -17.14 5.84
CA GLY A 204 11.15 -17.20 4.90
C GLY A 204 11.36 -18.60 4.32
N ILE A 205 11.46 -18.70 2.99
CA ILE A 205 11.73 -19.96 2.30
C ILE A 205 13.01 -19.88 1.47
N ALA A 206 13.75 -20.99 1.42
CA ALA A 206 14.87 -21.14 0.52
C ALA A 206 14.39 -21.58 -0.87
N LEU A 207 14.62 -20.75 -1.87
CA LEU A 207 14.25 -21.05 -3.26
C LEU A 207 15.30 -21.93 -3.95
N LYS A 208 14.82 -22.89 -4.73
CA LYS A 208 15.58 -23.80 -5.58
C LYS A 208 15.22 -23.50 -7.03
N LEU A 209 16.08 -22.77 -7.72
CA LEU A 209 15.85 -22.37 -9.10
C LEU A 209 15.99 -23.54 -10.07
N ASN A 210 15.17 -23.54 -11.12
CA ASN A 210 15.30 -24.49 -12.21
C ASN A 210 16.50 -24.13 -13.10
N THR A 211 17.43 -25.07 -13.27
CA THR A 211 18.64 -24.89 -14.08
C THR A 211 18.42 -25.15 -15.57
N LYS A 212 17.22 -25.57 -16.00
CA LYS A 212 16.91 -25.82 -17.41
C LYS A 212 16.49 -24.54 -18.13
N TYR A 213 17.44 -23.61 -18.31
CA TYR A 213 17.36 -22.53 -19.30
C TYR A 213 18.66 -22.49 -20.11
N PRO A 214 18.89 -23.47 -21.00
CA PRO A 214 20.10 -23.45 -21.81
C PRO A 214 19.98 -22.27 -22.78
N ASN A 215 20.83 -21.25 -22.58
CA ASN A 215 21.32 -20.26 -23.56
C ASN A 215 20.94 -18.78 -23.35
N ILE A 216 19.97 -18.45 -22.48
CA ILE A 216 19.56 -17.03 -22.22
C ILE A 216 19.72 -16.60 -20.76
N ILE A 217 19.56 -17.51 -19.79
CA ILE A 217 19.71 -17.20 -18.36
C ILE A 217 20.74 -18.15 -17.72
N ASN A 218 21.72 -17.58 -17.02
CA ASN A 218 22.61 -18.31 -16.15
C ASN A 218 22.10 -18.20 -14.71
N VAL A 219 21.98 -19.35 -14.05
CA VAL A 219 21.66 -19.47 -12.64
C VAL A 219 22.84 -20.10 -11.91
N ASP A 220 23.50 -19.33 -11.06
CA ASP A 220 24.63 -19.80 -10.23
C ASP A 220 24.56 -19.15 -8.84
N ASN A 221 24.72 -19.93 -7.77
CA ASN A 221 24.77 -19.46 -6.38
C ASN A 221 23.66 -18.44 -6.02
N GLN A 222 22.38 -18.77 -6.25
CA GLN A 222 21.21 -17.88 -6.05
C GLN A 222 21.19 -16.63 -6.95
N GLN A 223 22.09 -16.53 -7.94
CA GLN A 223 22.15 -15.40 -8.86
C GLN A 223 21.53 -15.75 -10.21
N ILE A 224 20.70 -14.87 -10.75
CA ILE A 224 20.04 -15.02 -12.04
C ILE A 224 20.55 -13.91 -12.96
N ARG A 225 21.21 -14.28 -14.06
CA ARG A 225 21.82 -13.34 -15.00
C ARG A 225 21.42 -13.66 -16.43
N LEU A 226 21.32 -12.65 -17.28
CA LEU A 226 21.28 -12.88 -18.72
C LEU A 226 22.62 -13.36 -19.25
N THR A 227 22.60 -14.43 -20.04
CA THR A 227 23.71 -14.81 -20.91
C THR A 227 23.54 -14.04 -22.21
N GLY A 228 24.34 -13.00 -22.44
CA GLY A 228 24.26 -12.14 -23.63
C GLY A 228 24.65 -12.81 -24.96
N LYS A 229 24.31 -14.08 -25.16
CA LYS A 229 24.65 -14.92 -26.31
C LYS A 229 23.54 -15.01 -27.36
N GLU A 230 22.28 -14.78 -26.99
CA GLU A 230 21.12 -14.88 -27.90
C GLU A 230 20.22 -13.63 -27.78
N GLN A 231 19.59 -13.24 -28.89
CA GLN A 231 18.61 -12.15 -28.91
C GLN A 231 17.26 -12.66 -28.38
N VAL A 232 16.74 -11.98 -27.37
CA VAL A 232 15.36 -12.21 -26.90
C VAL A 232 14.40 -11.45 -27.84
N PRO A 233 13.28 -12.04 -28.29
CA PRO A 233 12.25 -11.31 -29.01
C PRO A 233 11.83 -10.05 -28.24
N GLY A 234 11.59 -8.95 -28.94
CA GLY A 234 11.44 -7.62 -28.33
C GLY A 234 10.33 -7.50 -27.28
N ASP A 235 9.30 -8.33 -27.37
CA ASP A 235 8.10 -8.26 -26.51
C ASP A 235 8.09 -9.32 -25.40
N LEU A 236 9.18 -10.08 -25.22
CA LEU A 236 9.27 -11.18 -24.27
C LEU A 236 10.39 -10.94 -23.26
N TRP A 237 10.08 -11.12 -21.98
CA TRP A 237 11.06 -11.05 -20.90
C TRP A 237 11.51 -12.45 -20.54
N PRO A 238 12.80 -12.79 -20.68
CA PRO A 238 13.28 -14.13 -20.36
C PRO A 238 13.13 -14.37 -18.86
N CYS A 239 12.60 -15.52 -18.45
CA CYS A 239 12.32 -15.78 -17.04
C CYS A 239 12.81 -17.16 -16.59
N VAL A 240 12.92 -17.35 -15.29
CA VAL A 240 13.18 -18.63 -14.63
C VAL A 240 12.17 -18.86 -13.52
N LEU A 241 11.71 -20.10 -13.38
CA LEU A 241 10.85 -20.54 -12.28
C LEU A 241 11.67 -21.19 -11.17
N ALA A 242 11.30 -20.92 -9.92
CA ALA A 242 11.72 -21.76 -8.81
C ALA A 242 10.94 -23.09 -8.84
N ASN A 243 11.61 -24.18 -8.51
CA ASN A 243 11.01 -25.51 -8.32
C ASN A 243 10.16 -25.59 -7.05
N ASN A 244 10.19 -24.56 -6.21
CA ASN A 244 9.37 -24.45 -5.01
C ASN A 244 7.91 -24.29 -5.41
N LYS A 245 7.15 -25.36 -5.25
CA LYS A 245 5.70 -25.32 -5.34
C LYS A 245 5.14 -24.73 -4.06
N LEU A 246 4.55 -23.55 -4.14
CA LEU A 246 3.85 -22.92 -3.02
C LEU A 246 2.43 -23.51 -2.95
N THR A 247 2.11 -24.13 -1.82
CA THR A 247 0.80 -24.75 -1.59
C THR A 247 0.25 -24.32 -0.24
N SER A 248 -0.86 -23.58 -0.25
CA SER A 248 -1.78 -23.41 0.88
C SER A 248 -1.21 -22.76 2.16
N GLU A 249 0.02 -22.27 2.16
CA GLU A 249 0.71 -21.67 3.31
C GLU A 249 1.36 -20.33 2.95
N LYS A 250 1.61 -19.49 3.96
CA LYS A 250 2.32 -18.22 3.80
C LYS A 250 3.78 -18.46 3.43
N ALA A 251 4.29 -17.73 2.45
CA ALA A 251 5.67 -17.84 1.99
C ALA A 251 6.29 -16.47 1.75
N TYR A 252 7.57 -16.33 2.10
CA TYR A 252 8.33 -15.09 1.94
C TYR A 252 9.72 -15.34 1.36
N TRP A 253 10.17 -14.49 0.44
CA TRP A 253 11.55 -14.45 -0.02
C TRP A 253 11.96 -13.03 -0.41
N GLU A 254 13.27 -12.78 -0.42
CA GLU A 254 13.83 -11.50 -0.83
C GLU A 254 14.66 -11.65 -2.10
N VAL A 255 14.66 -10.60 -2.92
CA VAL A 255 15.47 -10.51 -4.13
C VAL A 255 16.21 -9.18 -4.13
N GLU A 256 17.53 -9.23 -4.17
CA GLU A 256 18.36 -8.08 -4.48
C GLU A 256 18.30 -7.81 -5.98
N VAL A 257 17.78 -6.64 -6.33
CA VAL A 257 17.69 -6.15 -7.71
C VAL A 257 18.73 -5.06 -7.98
N GLY A 258 19.37 -4.51 -6.94
CA GLY A 258 20.42 -3.51 -7.05
C GLY A 258 19.98 -2.25 -7.81
N GLU A 259 20.85 -1.74 -8.67
CA GLU A 259 20.58 -0.57 -9.53
C GLU A 259 19.93 -0.92 -10.88
N LYS A 260 19.45 -2.17 -11.04
CA LYS A 260 18.93 -2.63 -12.32
C LYS A 260 17.74 -1.79 -12.78
N SER A 261 17.79 -1.33 -14.02
CA SER A 261 16.71 -0.58 -14.69
C SER A 261 15.66 -1.48 -15.35
N SER A 262 15.88 -2.80 -15.35
CA SER A 262 15.02 -3.79 -16.00
C SER A 262 15.08 -5.10 -15.23
N TRP A 263 13.93 -5.55 -14.72
CA TRP A 263 13.73 -6.86 -14.07
C TRP A 263 12.23 -7.14 -13.89
N ALA A 264 11.85 -8.40 -13.66
CA ALA A 264 10.50 -8.78 -13.27
C ALA A 264 10.50 -9.85 -12.17
N LEU A 265 9.58 -9.74 -11.22
CA LEU A 265 9.44 -10.64 -10.08
C LEU A 265 7.96 -10.96 -9.84
N GLY A 266 7.66 -12.18 -9.42
CA GLY A 266 6.33 -12.50 -8.94
C GLY A 266 6.07 -13.99 -8.79
N VAL A 267 4.83 -14.38 -9.07
CA VAL A 267 4.40 -15.79 -9.07
C VAL A 267 3.57 -16.12 -10.31
N VAL A 268 3.61 -17.39 -10.69
CA VAL A 268 2.78 -17.96 -11.75
C VAL A 268 1.99 -19.15 -11.23
N ALA A 269 0.76 -19.30 -11.69
CA ALA A 269 -0.08 -20.47 -11.47
C ALA A 269 0.50 -21.72 -12.12
N ASP A 270 0.22 -22.89 -11.54
CA ASP A 270 0.55 -24.20 -12.09
C ASP A 270 -0.32 -24.51 -13.32
N THR A 271 0.03 -23.91 -14.46
CA THR A 271 -0.72 -24.04 -15.74
C THR A 271 -0.31 -25.28 -16.56
N LYS A 272 0.50 -26.20 -16.00
CA LYS A 272 1.10 -27.38 -16.67
C LYS A 272 2.06 -27.08 -17.82
N GLU A 273 2.10 -25.86 -18.36
CA GLU A 273 3.05 -25.45 -19.40
C GLU A 273 4.29 -24.81 -18.79
N VAL A 274 5.47 -25.23 -19.27
CA VAL A 274 6.74 -24.59 -18.89
C VAL A 274 6.85 -23.26 -19.64
N LYS A 275 6.59 -22.15 -18.94
CA LYS A 275 6.73 -20.80 -19.50
C LYS A 275 8.18 -20.34 -19.43
N MET A 276 8.69 -19.84 -20.55
CA MET A 276 10.08 -19.39 -20.70
C MET A 276 10.22 -17.88 -20.85
N SER A 277 9.10 -17.17 -20.92
CA SER A 277 9.06 -15.73 -20.99
C SER A 277 7.83 -15.16 -20.30
N ILE A 278 7.93 -13.89 -19.91
CA ILE A 278 6.81 -13.08 -19.43
C ILE A 278 6.40 -12.15 -20.58
N SER A 279 5.10 -12.14 -20.87
CA SER A 279 4.48 -11.22 -21.85
C SER A 279 4.28 -9.84 -21.23
N ASP A 280 4.27 -8.80 -22.07
CA ASP A 280 3.85 -7.47 -21.62
C ASP A 280 2.33 -7.35 -21.45
N GLU A 281 1.57 -8.23 -22.11
CA GLU A 281 0.11 -8.31 -21.98
C GLU A 281 -0.32 -9.03 -20.70
N PRO A 282 -1.42 -8.60 -20.04
CA PRO A 282 -2.00 -9.32 -18.92
C PRO A 282 -2.31 -10.78 -19.28
N GLU A 283 -1.84 -11.69 -18.45
CA GLU A 283 -2.08 -13.13 -18.62
C GLU A 283 -2.70 -13.72 -17.36
N GLU A 284 -3.76 -14.51 -17.52
CA GLU A 284 -4.39 -15.19 -16.38
C GLU A 284 -3.40 -16.16 -15.73
N GLY A 285 -3.34 -16.13 -14.40
CA GLY A 285 -2.40 -16.94 -13.62
C GLY A 285 -1.00 -16.33 -13.48
N PHE A 286 -0.77 -15.09 -13.91
CA PHE A 286 0.50 -14.39 -13.73
C PHE A 286 0.31 -13.17 -12.83
N TRP A 287 1.06 -13.09 -11.73
CA TRP A 287 1.05 -11.91 -10.86
C TRP A 287 2.47 -11.42 -10.67
N ILE A 288 2.85 -10.46 -11.52
CA ILE A 288 4.24 -10.04 -11.68
C ILE A 288 4.32 -8.52 -11.58
N ILE A 289 5.31 -8.01 -10.86
CA ILE A 289 5.77 -6.63 -11.02
C ILE A 289 7.04 -6.62 -11.87
N LYS A 290 7.12 -5.69 -12.81
CA LYS A 290 8.34 -5.47 -13.61
C LYS A 290 8.76 -4.01 -13.56
N VAL A 291 10.07 -3.77 -13.52
CA VAL A 291 10.64 -2.44 -13.74
C VAL A 291 11.02 -2.32 -15.21
N GLN A 292 10.53 -1.28 -15.87
CA GLN A 292 10.93 -0.90 -17.23
C GLN A 292 10.91 0.62 -17.34
N ALA A 293 11.97 1.21 -17.91
CA ALA A 293 12.08 2.67 -18.09
C ALA A 293 11.78 3.47 -16.80
N GLU A 294 12.34 3.04 -15.68
CA GLU A 294 12.17 3.67 -14.34
C GLU A 294 10.76 3.54 -13.72
N LYS A 295 9.83 2.78 -14.32
CA LYS A 295 8.47 2.58 -13.80
C LYS A 295 8.24 1.13 -13.40
N ILE A 296 7.41 0.90 -12.37
CA ILE A 296 6.86 -0.44 -12.08
C ILE A 296 5.56 -0.62 -12.83
N HIS A 297 5.44 -1.77 -13.48
CA HIS A 297 4.23 -2.23 -14.12
C HIS A 297 3.78 -3.51 -13.44
N ALA A 298 2.51 -3.55 -13.06
CA ALA A 298 1.85 -4.75 -12.60
C ALA A 298 1.34 -5.52 -13.82
N VAL A 299 1.89 -6.71 -14.08
CA VAL A 299 1.50 -7.59 -15.19
C VAL A 299 0.49 -8.59 -14.64
N TYR A 300 -0.78 -8.15 -14.63
CA TYR A 300 -2.01 -8.93 -14.37
C TYR A 300 -3.22 -8.01 -14.56
N SER A 301 -3.06 -6.75 -14.14
CA SER A 301 -3.97 -5.63 -14.35
C SER A 301 -3.31 -4.61 -15.27
N SER A 302 -4.03 -3.99 -16.20
CA SER A 302 -3.48 -2.92 -17.06
C SER A 302 -3.22 -1.64 -16.23
N GLY A 303 -2.12 -1.60 -15.48
CA GLY A 303 -1.78 -0.49 -14.60
C GLY A 303 -0.27 -0.30 -14.44
N SER A 304 0.17 0.96 -14.44
CA SER A 304 1.54 1.34 -14.08
C SER A 304 1.50 2.00 -12.71
N VAL A 305 2.30 1.50 -11.76
CA VAL A 305 2.50 2.19 -10.49
C VAL A 305 3.76 3.03 -10.62
N ARG A 306 3.62 4.34 -10.42
CA ARG A 306 4.78 5.21 -10.38
C ARG A 306 5.57 4.98 -9.09
N ILE A 307 6.69 4.27 -9.19
CA ILE A 307 7.66 4.26 -8.10
C ILE A 307 8.33 5.63 -8.05
N LEU A 308 8.35 6.23 -6.87
CA LEU A 308 9.08 7.47 -6.66
C LEU A 308 10.60 7.24 -6.52
N ARG A 309 11.00 6.04 -6.05
CA ARG A 309 12.39 5.56 -6.05
C ARG A 309 12.48 4.06 -6.24
N LYS A 310 13.31 3.60 -7.18
CA LYS A 310 13.62 2.19 -7.41
C LYS A 310 13.97 1.45 -6.11
N PRO A 311 13.39 0.27 -5.85
CA PRO A 311 13.85 -0.59 -4.77
C PRO A 311 15.18 -1.22 -5.17
N ARG A 312 16.10 -1.39 -4.22
CA ARG A 312 17.32 -2.20 -4.42
C ARG A 312 17.14 -3.63 -3.96
N LYS A 313 16.17 -3.85 -3.06
CA LYS A 313 15.81 -5.15 -2.51
C LYS A 313 14.30 -5.24 -2.38
N VAL A 314 13.74 -6.31 -2.94
CA VAL A 314 12.30 -6.54 -2.98
C VAL A 314 11.96 -7.77 -2.16
N GLY A 315 11.07 -7.63 -1.18
CA GLY A 315 10.44 -8.76 -0.51
C GLY A 315 9.18 -9.17 -1.23
N VAL A 316 8.98 -10.47 -1.39
CA VAL A 316 7.76 -11.03 -1.99
C VAL A 316 7.10 -11.90 -0.93
N PHE A 317 5.83 -11.61 -0.63
CA PHE A 317 5.04 -12.31 0.36
C PHE A 317 3.78 -12.88 -0.27
N VAL A 318 3.53 -14.16 -0.07
CA VAL A 318 2.32 -14.85 -0.51
C VAL A 318 1.52 -15.26 0.71
N ASP A 319 0.23 -14.92 0.74
CA ASP A 319 -0.72 -15.34 1.75
C ASP A 319 -1.94 -16.02 1.11
N PHE A 320 -1.96 -17.35 1.10
CA PHE A 320 -3.09 -18.11 0.54
C PHE A 320 -4.38 -17.96 1.37
N VAL A 321 -4.29 -17.64 2.66
CA VAL A 321 -5.47 -17.47 3.52
C VAL A 321 -6.18 -16.18 3.16
N GLU A 322 -5.41 -15.11 3.01
CA GLU A 322 -5.91 -13.78 2.63
C GLU A 322 -6.03 -13.59 1.12
N GLN A 323 -5.66 -14.60 0.31
CA GLN A 323 -5.66 -14.55 -1.15
C GLN A 323 -4.87 -13.35 -1.68
N GLU A 324 -3.66 -13.18 -1.15
CA GLU A 324 -2.87 -11.97 -1.35
C GLU A 324 -1.43 -12.29 -1.78
N LEU A 325 -0.92 -11.54 -2.74
CA LEU A 325 0.50 -11.45 -3.07
C LEU A 325 0.96 -10.00 -2.91
N SER A 326 1.97 -9.78 -2.08
CA SER A 326 2.45 -8.45 -1.70
C SER A 326 3.94 -8.29 -1.98
N PHE A 327 4.34 -7.14 -2.53
CA PHE A 327 5.71 -6.79 -2.84
C PHE A 327 6.15 -5.61 -2.00
N TYR A 328 7.32 -5.67 -1.39
CA TYR A 328 7.83 -4.65 -0.48
C TYR A 328 9.21 -4.14 -0.90
N ASP A 329 9.46 -2.84 -0.78
CA ASP A 329 10.81 -2.29 -0.80
C ASP A 329 11.42 -2.52 0.58
N ILE A 330 12.40 -3.42 0.69
CA ILE A 330 12.95 -3.84 1.98
C ILE A 330 13.76 -2.75 2.64
N GLU A 331 14.47 -1.94 1.85
CA GLU A 331 15.32 -0.89 2.39
C GLU A 331 14.49 0.28 2.91
N LYS A 332 13.44 0.63 2.18
CA LYS A 332 12.56 1.75 2.54
C LYS A 332 11.34 1.33 3.36
N LYS A 333 11.13 0.02 3.53
CA LYS A 333 10.11 -0.58 4.39
C LYS A 333 8.68 -0.18 4.02
N TYR A 334 8.36 -0.10 2.72
CA TYR A 334 7.00 0.18 2.24
C TYR A 334 6.50 -0.87 1.25
N LEU A 335 5.18 -1.03 1.15
CA LEU A 335 4.51 -1.88 0.17
C LEU A 335 4.56 -1.23 -1.22
N ILE A 336 5.18 -1.91 -2.18
CA ILE A 336 5.26 -1.51 -3.58
C ILE A 336 3.93 -1.75 -4.27
N HIS A 337 3.38 -2.96 -4.15
CA HIS A 337 2.16 -3.37 -4.81
C HIS A 337 1.58 -4.63 -4.19
N ARG A 338 0.27 -4.83 -4.36
CA ARG A 338 -0.48 -6.00 -3.92
C ARG A 338 -1.37 -6.51 -5.05
N PHE A 339 -1.43 -7.83 -5.19
CA PHE A 339 -2.42 -8.51 -6.02
C PHE A 339 -3.36 -9.34 -5.17
N HIS A 340 -4.61 -9.43 -5.64
CA HIS A 340 -5.51 -10.49 -5.23
C HIS A 340 -5.26 -11.73 -6.09
N ILE A 341 -4.97 -12.87 -5.44
CA ILE A 341 -4.70 -14.16 -6.09
C ILE A 341 -5.87 -15.11 -5.86
N LYS A 342 -6.22 -15.95 -6.84
CA LYS A 342 -7.35 -16.88 -6.69
C LYS A 342 -7.00 -18.02 -5.72
N SER A 343 -7.84 -18.23 -4.70
CA SER A 343 -7.63 -19.14 -3.54
C SER A 343 -7.15 -20.57 -3.80
N SER A 344 -7.35 -21.12 -4.99
CA SER A 344 -7.16 -22.56 -5.26
C SER A 344 -5.91 -22.91 -6.06
N GLU A 345 -5.13 -21.89 -6.41
CA GLU A 345 -4.02 -22.06 -7.34
C GLU A 345 -2.74 -22.52 -6.64
N LYS A 346 -1.98 -23.39 -7.30
CA LYS A 346 -0.61 -23.72 -6.90
C LYS A 346 0.29 -22.70 -7.56
N LEU A 347 1.19 -22.07 -6.80
CA LEU A 347 2.01 -20.98 -7.31
C LEU A 347 3.49 -21.37 -7.36
N TYR A 348 4.20 -20.86 -8.35
CA TYR A 348 5.66 -20.96 -8.46
C TYR A 348 6.26 -19.55 -8.54
N PRO A 349 7.30 -19.23 -7.73
CA PRO A 349 8.04 -18.00 -7.88
C PRO A 349 8.68 -17.89 -9.27
N ILE A 350 8.56 -16.73 -9.90
CA ILE A 350 9.08 -16.41 -11.23
C ILE A 350 9.99 -15.18 -11.17
N PHE A 351 11.09 -15.23 -11.92
CA PHE A 351 12.13 -14.20 -11.93
C PHE A 351 12.57 -13.91 -13.35
N SER A 352 12.73 -12.64 -13.70
CA SER A 352 13.37 -12.20 -14.93
C SER A 352 14.45 -11.18 -14.63
N PRO A 353 15.72 -11.41 -15.03
CA PRO A 353 16.79 -10.42 -14.88
C PRO A 353 16.64 -9.21 -15.82
N GLY A 354 15.56 -9.12 -16.60
CA GLY A 354 15.35 -8.07 -17.59
C GLY A 354 16.18 -8.28 -18.84
N VAL A 355 16.08 -7.35 -19.80
CA VAL A 355 16.83 -7.38 -21.08
C VAL A 355 17.83 -6.25 -21.25
N GLN A 356 17.75 -5.22 -20.41
CA GLN A 356 18.54 -4.00 -20.55
C GLN A 356 19.85 -4.00 -19.72
N ASP A 357 19.95 -4.85 -18.70
CA ASP A 357 21.06 -4.87 -17.75
C ASP A 357 21.62 -6.30 -17.56
N LYS A 358 22.94 -6.41 -17.52
CA LYS A 358 23.70 -7.66 -17.32
C LYS A 358 23.92 -8.03 -15.84
N GLY A 359 23.61 -7.14 -14.91
CA GLY A 359 23.70 -7.40 -13.46
C GLY A 359 22.78 -8.55 -13.01
N PRO A 360 23.16 -9.34 -11.99
CA PRO A 360 22.33 -10.41 -11.46
C PRO A 360 21.12 -9.89 -10.68
N LEU A 361 20.05 -10.68 -10.67
CA LEU A 361 19.19 -10.77 -9.49
C LEU A 361 19.84 -11.71 -8.49
N ILE A 362 19.77 -11.40 -7.20
CA ILE A 362 20.30 -12.27 -6.14
C ILE A 362 19.16 -12.65 -5.21
N ILE A 363 18.85 -13.94 -5.09
CA ILE A 363 17.87 -14.43 -4.13
C ILE A 363 18.54 -14.59 -2.76
N ILE A 364 17.88 -14.08 -1.72
CA ILE A 364 18.41 -14.03 -0.35
C ILE A 364 17.66 -14.98 0.58
#